data_AF-A0A9P0KYZ9-F1
#
_entry.id   AF-A0A9P0KYZ9-F1
#
_cell.length_a   1.000
_cell.length_b   1.000
_cell.length_c   1.000
_cell.angle_alpha   90.00
_cell.angle_beta   90.00
_cell.angle_gamma   90.00
#
_symmetry.space_group_name_H-M   'P 1'
#
loop_
_entity.id
_entity.type
_entity.pdbx_description
1 polymer ?
#
loop_
_entity_poly.entity_id
_entity_poly.type
_entity_poly.pdbx_seq_one_letter_code
_entity_poly.pdbx_strand_id
1 'polypeptide(L)'
;MRHFKMATFIWFLPVFYALFSQSQAANIVTSSFVSCPDPANALSANLVAERLVDEAGKFLGTLTKEIALPETGLFAKPISCILITDLSEDGSGGRISITGGGSKYQYVHVTVVSKFSKGLKYKIQVFAPK
;
A
#
# COMPACT_ATOMS: atom_id res chain seq x y z
N MET A 1 -10.55 65.71 -38.10
CA MET A 1 -11.69 65.53 -37.18
C MET A 1 -12.29 64.14 -37.40
N ARG A 2 -12.75 63.52 -36.30
CA ARG A 2 -13.43 62.22 -36.17
C ARG A 2 -12.53 61.01 -35.93
N HIS A 3 -12.20 60.88 -34.65
CA HIS A 3 -11.90 59.68 -33.88
C HIS A 3 -12.51 58.39 -34.45
N PHE A 4 -11.66 57.36 -34.60
CA PHE A 4 -12.10 55.97 -34.65
C PHE A 4 -11.64 55.24 -33.38
N LYS A 5 -12.58 54.55 -32.76
CA LYS A 5 -12.52 53.98 -31.43
C LYS A 5 -11.60 52.75 -31.34
N MET A 6 -10.85 52.77 -30.24
CA MET A 6 -10.22 51.67 -29.52
C MET A 6 -11.11 50.43 -29.42
N ALA A 7 -10.60 49.27 -29.83
CA ALA A 7 -11.16 47.95 -29.50
C ALA A 7 -10.04 47.11 -28.88
N THR A 8 -9.96 47.16 -27.55
CA THR A 8 -9.04 46.38 -26.73
C THR A 8 -9.53 44.94 -26.68
N PHE A 9 -8.91 44.05 -27.45
CA PHE A 9 -9.21 42.61 -27.45
C PHE A 9 -8.23 41.91 -26.51
N ILE A 10 -8.57 41.89 -25.22
CA ILE A 10 -7.83 41.16 -24.19
C ILE A 10 -8.17 39.67 -24.36
N TRP A 11 -7.26 38.92 -24.97
CA TRP A 11 -7.29 37.46 -24.94
C TRP A 11 -7.01 36.99 -23.51
N PHE A 12 -8.07 36.71 -22.74
CA PHE A 12 -7.98 35.87 -21.55
C PHE A 12 -7.69 34.44 -22.02
N LEU A 13 -6.42 34.03 -21.95
CA LEU A 13 -6.04 32.62 -21.96
C LEU A 13 -6.48 32.02 -20.61
N PRO A 14 -7.43 31.09 -20.55
CA PRO A 14 -7.64 30.33 -19.34
C PRO A 14 -6.43 29.41 -19.18
N VAL A 15 -5.55 29.75 -18.24
CA VAL A 15 -4.53 28.83 -17.74
C VAL A 15 -5.27 27.72 -16.99
N PHE A 16 -5.70 26.71 -17.74
CA PHE A 16 -6.18 25.44 -17.19
C PHE A 16 -4.97 24.73 -16.57
N TYR A 17 -4.69 25.03 -15.31
CA TYR A 17 -3.89 24.16 -14.46
C TYR A 17 -4.68 22.87 -14.28
N ALA A 18 -4.48 21.91 -15.18
CA ALA A 18 -4.87 20.53 -14.96
C ALA A 18 -4.02 20.03 -13.78
N LEU A 19 -4.60 20.09 -12.58
CA LEU A 19 -4.18 19.30 -11.42
C LEU A 19 -4.27 17.83 -11.84
N PHE A 20 -3.14 17.32 -12.33
CA PHE A 20 -2.92 15.91 -12.57
C PHE A 20 -2.95 15.23 -11.19
N SER A 21 -4.14 14.82 -10.77
CA SER A 21 -4.32 13.99 -9.59
C SER A 21 -3.59 12.67 -9.87
N GLN A 22 -2.40 12.51 -9.29
CA GLN A 22 -1.66 11.25 -9.39
C GLN A 22 -2.46 10.18 -8.67
N SER A 23 -3.21 9.39 -9.44
CA SER A 23 -3.82 8.15 -8.96
C SER A 23 -2.69 7.23 -8.52
N GLN A 24 -2.49 7.11 -7.22
CA GLN A 24 -1.63 6.07 -6.65
C GLN A 24 -2.24 4.73 -7.02
N ALA A 25 -1.60 4.04 -7.97
CA ALA A 25 -1.95 2.67 -8.29
C ALA A 25 -1.73 1.83 -7.02
N ALA A 26 -2.82 1.42 -6.37
CA ALA A 26 -2.77 0.39 -5.36
C ALA A 26 -2.15 -0.86 -6.01
N ASN A 27 -0.94 -1.22 -5.59
CA ASN A 27 -0.29 -2.44 -6.04
C ASN A 27 -1.10 -3.63 -5.48
N ILE A 28 -2.02 -4.16 -6.28
CA ILE A 28 -2.77 -5.38 -5.97
C ILE A 28 -1.86 -6.55 -6.28
N VAL A 29 -1.35 -7.23 -5.24
CA VAL A 29 -0.49 -8.40 -5.41
C VAL A 29 -1.25 -9.65 -4.98
N THR A 30 -1.23 -10.65 -5.87
CA THR A 30 -1.87 -11.95 -5.70
C THR A 30 -0.99 -12.87 -4.86
N SER A 31 -1.62 -13.55 -3.90
CA SER A 31 -1.07 -14.50 -2.92
C SER A 31 0.04 -13.94 -2.02
N SER A 32 1.26 -13.74 -2.48
CA SER A 32 2.38 -13.29 -1.62
C SER A 32 2.96 -11.97 -2.10
N PHE A 33 3.34 -11.09 -1.18
CA PHE A 33 3.87 -9.77 -1.45
C PHE A 33 5.25 -9.59 -0.83
N VAL A 34 6.19 -9.07 -1.61
CA VAL A 34 7.53 -8.70 -1.14
C VAL A 34 7.82 -7.28 -1.60
N SER A 35 8.15 -6.41 -0.66
CA SER A 35 8.64 -5.05 -0.94
C SER A 35 9.97 -4.83 -0.25
N CYS A 36 11.05 -5.11 -0.98
CA CYS A 36 12.41 -4.75 -0.60
C CYS A 36 12.95 -3.77 -1.68
N PRO A 37 13.02 -2.45 -1.43
CA PRO A 37 13.59 -1.50 -2.37
C PRO A 37 15.08 -1.71 -2.66
N ASP A 38 15.80 -2.39 -1.76
CA ASP A 38 17.20 -2.75 -1.95
C ASP A 38 17.43 -4.18 -1.42
N PRO A 39 17.77 -5.14 -2.29
CA PRO A 39 18.00 -6.53 -1.88
C PRO A 39 19.23 -6.69 -0.96
N ALA A 40 20.21 -5.78 -1.00
CA ALA A 40 21.35 -5.83 -0.10
C ALA A 40 20.95 -5.52 1.35
N ASN A 41 19.94 -4.66 1.54
CA ASN A 41 19.41 -4.33 2.86
C ASN A 41 18.56 -5.46 3.44
N ALA A 42 18.04 -6.39 2.64
CA ALA A 42 17.31 -7.55 3.15
C ALA A 42 18.23 -8.52 3.92
N LEU A 43 19.50 -8.63 3.51
CA LEU A 43 20.49 -9.51 4.16
C LEU A 43 20.99 -8.98 5.50
N SER A 44 20.94 -7.67 5.69
CA SER A 44 21.42 -6.97 6.89
C SER A 44 20.29 -6.45 7.77
N ALA A 45 19.02 -6.69 7.44
CA ALA A 45 17.91 -6.22 8.25
C ALA A 45 17.59 -7.14 9.44
N ASN A 46 17.08 -6.54 10.52
CA ASN A 46 16.50 -7.22 11.67
C ASN A 46 14.98 -7.28 11.52
N LEU A 47 14.38 -8.41 11.91
CA LEU A 47 12.93 -8.53 12.04
C LEU A 47 12.47 -7.62 13.19
N VAL A 48 11.67 -6.61 12.87
CA VAL A 48 11.15 -5.64 13.86
C VAL A 48 9.70 -5.90 14.22
N ALA A 49 8.94 -6.54 13.34
CA ALA A 49 7.60 -7.00 13.66
C ALA A 49 7.23 -8.25 12.87
N GLU A 50 6.46 -9.12 13.51
CA GLU A 50 5.86 -10.30 12.90
C GLU A 50 4.39 -10.40 13.33
N ARG A 51 3.50 -10.62 12.36
CA ARG A 51 2.10 -10.91 12.60
C ARG A 51 1.63 -12.09 11.78
N LEU A 52 0.96 -13.01 12.47
CA LEU A 52 0.27 -14.15 11.88
C LEU A 52 -1.21 -13.82 11.85
N VAL A 53 -1.82 -14.05 10.70
CA VAL A 53 -3.26 -13.93 10.48
C VAL A 53 -3.74 -15.33 10.14
N ASP A 54 -4.60 -15.89 10.98
CA ASP A 54 -5.26 -17.17 10.73
C ASP A 54 -6.73 -17.00 11.09
N GLU A 55 -7.55 -16.76 10.07
CA GLU A 55 -8.98 -16.48 10.23
C GLU A 55 -9.76 -17.46 9.33
N ALA A 56 -10.67 -18.22 9.95
CA ALA A 56 -11.50 -19.17 9.25
C ALA A 56 -12.48 -18.46 8.29
N GLY A 57 -12.71 -19.07 7.12
CA GLY A 57 -13.60 -18.54 6.10
C GLY A 57 -15.04 -18.33 6.60
N LYS A 58 -15.72 -17.31 6.07
CA LYS A 58 -17.16 -17.10 6.30
C LYS A 58 -17.99 -17.84 5.25
N PHE A 59 -19.10 -18.41 5.67
CA PHE A 59 -20.10 -18.95 4.75
C PHE A 59 -20.74 -17.80 3.96
N LEU A 60 -20.62 -17.83 2.63
CA LEU A 60 -21.16 -16.84 1.69
C LEU A 60 -20.68 -15.40 1.91
N GLY A 61 -19.36 -15.20 1.97
CA GLY A 61 -18.80 -13.85 2.03
C GLY A 61 -17.29 -13.81 1.83
N THR A 62 -16.73 -12.60 1.86
CA THR A 62 -15.29 -12.36 1.91
C THR A 62 -14.90 -11.88 3.30
N LEU A 63 -13.66 -12.15 3.69
CA LEU A 63 -13.05 -11.59 4.90
C LEU A 63 -12.15 -10.43 4.50
N THR A 64 -12.22 -9.35 5.24
CA THR A 64 -11.31 -8.22 5.10
C THR A 64 -10.67 -7.98 6.46
N LYS A 65 -9.33 -7.91 6.48
CA LYS A 65 -8.56 -7.64 7.67
C LYS A 65 -7.61 -6.48 7.39
N GLU A 66 -7.64 -5.48 8.26
CA GLU A 66 -6.70 -4.36 8.26
C GLU A 66 -5.71 -4.58 9.41
N ILE A 67 -4.43 -4.42 9.09
CA ILE A 67 -3.32 -4.76 9.98
C ILE A 67 -2.36 -3.58 9.97
N ALA A 68 -2.22 -2.94 11.13
CA ALA A 68 -1.26 -1.86 11.33
C ALA A 68 -0.02 -2.42 12.05
N LEU A 69 1.15 -2.10 11.52
CA LEU A 69 2.45 -2.47 12.09
C LEU A 69 3.35 -1.23 12.19
N PRO A 70 3.81 -0.84 13.39
CA PRO A 70 3.44 -1.44 14.68
C PRO A 70 1.97 -1.15 15.04
N GLU A 71 1.38 -1.95 15.94
CA GLU A 71 -0.03 -1.77 16.36
C GLU A 71 -0.26 -0.41 17.05
N THR A 72 0.76 0.08 17.74
CA THR A 72 0.76 1.40 18.38
C THR A 72 2.11 2.06 18.20
N GLY A 73 2.12 3.37 17.91
CA GLY A 73 3.33 4.16 17.76
C GLY A 73 4.00 3.99 16.40
N LEU A 74 5.34 4.08 16.37
CA LEU A 74 6.17 3.99 15.17
C LEU A 74 7.39 3.10 15.45
N PHE A 75 7.90 2.43 14.43
CA PHE A 75 9.19 1.76 14.52
C PHE A 75 10.31 2.78 14.74
N ALA A 76 11.32 2.41 15.53
CA ALA A 76 12.48 3.28 15.78
C ALA A 76 13.24 3.63 14.50
N LYS A 77 13.29 2.71 13.53
CA LYS A 77 13.96 2.87 12.25
C LYS A 77 12.98 2.68 11.09
N PRO A 78 13.24 3.32 9.93
CA PRO A 78 12.45 3.08 8.73
C PRO A 78 12.51 1.62 8.30
N ILE A 79 11.38 1.12 7.80
CA ILE A 79 11.22 -0.23 7.28
C ILE A 79 12.11 -0.40 6.04
N SER A 80 12.98 -1.40 6.07
CA SER A 80 13.83 -1.77 4.93
C SER A 80 13.14 -2.79 4.03
N CYS A 81 12.38 -3.74 4.57
CA CYS A 81 11.62 -4.69 3.76
C CYS A 81 10.34 -5.17 4.45
N ILE A 82 9.33 -5.48 3.63
CA ILE A 82 8.06 -6.08 4.05
C ILE A 82 7.88 -7.37 3.27
N LEU A 83 7.65 -8.47 3.99
CA LEU A 83 7.30 -9.77 3.43
C LEU A 83 5.92 -10.18 3.94
N ILE A 84 5.03 -10.50 3.02
CA ILE A 84 3.69 -10.99 3.32
C ILE A 84 3.54 -12.30 2.56
N THR A 85 3.51 -13.40 3.29
CA THR A 85 3.48 -14.74 2.72
C THR A 85 2.11 -15.35 2.93
N ASP A 86 1.46 -15.77 1.84
CA ASP A 86 0.28 -16.64 1.91
C ASP A 86 0.71 -18.02 2.42
N LEU A 87 0.11 -18.45 3.53
CA LEU A 87 0.34 -19.76 4.15
C LEU A 87 -0.79 -20.75 3.82
N SER A 88 -1.71 -20.39 2.93
CA SER A 88 -2.79 -21.26 2.48
C SER A 88 -2.25 -22.32 1.53
N GLU A 89 -2.44 -23.60 1.82
CA GLU A 89 -1.97 -24.72 0.98
C GLU A 89 -2.60 -24.70 -0.43
N ASP A 90 -3.80 -24.15 -0.55
CA ASP A 90 -4.57 -24.07 -1.80
C ASP A 90 -4.36 -22.74 -2.56
N GLY A 91 -3.45 -21.86 -2.10
CA GLY A 91 -3.22 -20.54 -2.71
C GLY A 91 -4.45 -19.63 -2.68
N SER A 92 -5.35 -19.84 -1.70
CA SER A 92 -6.61 -19.11 -1.58
C SER A 92 -6.52 -17.80 -0.81
N GLY A 93 -5.34 -17.38 -0.36
CA GLY A 93 -5.18 -16.24 0.56
C GLY A 93 -5.85 -14.95 0.08
N GLY A 94 -6.00 -14.77 -1.23
CA GLY A 94 -6.76 -13.66 -1.79
C GLY A 94 -5.87 -12.51 -2.20
N ARG A 95 -6.24 -11.29 -1.80
CA ARG A 95 -5.62 -10.04 -2.26
C ARG A 95 -4.97 -9.30 -1.11
N ILE A 96 -3.73 -8.88 -1.32
CA ILE A 96 -3.00 -8.03 -0.39
C ILE A 96 -2.92 -6.62 -0.99
N SER A 97 -3.03 -5.60 -0.14
CA SER A 97 -2.80 -4.20 -0.51
C SER A 97 -2.13 -3.47 0.64
N ILE A 98 -1.11 -2.67 0.34
CA ILE A 98 -0.57 -1.70 1.29
C ILE A 98 -1.43 -0.44 1.19
N THR A 99 -2.11 -0.08 2.27
CA THR A 99 -3.02 1.06 2.34
C THR A 99 -2.40 2.27 3.02
N GLY A 100 -1.23 2.12 3.64
CA GLY A 100 -0.47 3.22 4.24
C GLY A 100 0.95 2.82 4.63
N GLY A 101 1.85 3.81 4.70
CA GLY A 101 3.26 3.58 5.04
C GLY A 101 4.00 2.75 3.98
N GLY A 102 4.88 1.84 4.43
CA GLY A 102 5.63 0.95 3.55
C GLY A 102 7.14 1.02 3.75
N SER A 103 7.89 0.59 2.72
CA SER A 103 9.35 0.73 2.76
C SER A 103 9.76 2.20 2.84
N LYS A 104 10.80 2.50 3.64
CA LYS A 104 11.25 3.85 4.02
C LYS A 104 10.34 4.62 5.00
N TYR A 105 9.20 4.05 5.41
CA TYR A 105 8.38 4.61 6.49
C TYR A 105 8.61 3.87 7.80
N GLN A 106 8.23 4.45 8.93
CA GLN A 106 8.32 3.82 10.26
C GLN A 106 7.06 3.05 10.65
N TYR A 107 6.15 2.83 9.70
CA TYR A 107 4.92 2.07 9.88
C TYR A 107 4.45 1.50 8.53
N VAL A 108 3.58 0.50 8.58
CA VAL A 108 2.88 -0.03 7.42
C VAL A 108 1.47 -0.46 7.80
N HIS A 109 0.50 -0.09 6.96
CA HIS A 109 -0.86 -0.59 7.01
C HIS A 109 -1.09 -1.52 5.84
N VAL A 110 -1.54 -2.73 6.16
CA VAL A 110 -1.80 -3.79 5.20
C VAL A 110 -3.27 -4.16 5.29
N THR A 111 -3.95 -4.16 4.16
CA THR A 111 -5.28 -4.72 4.01
C THR A 111 -5.17 -6.03 3.27
N VAL A 112 -5.76 -7.08 3.86
CA VAL A 112 -5.83 -8.41 3.25
C VAL A 112 -7.31 -8.76 3.07
N VAL A 113 -7.66 -9.19 1.86
CA VAL A 113 -9.03 -9.54 1.48
C VAL A 113 -9.07 -10.97 0.96
N SER A 114 -9.86 -11.84 1.59
CA SER A 114 -9.98 -13.24 1.18
C SER A 114 -10.81 -13.39 -0.10
N LYS A 115 -10.62 -14.53 -0.77
CA LYS A 115 -11.54 -14.97 -1.84
C LYS A 115 -12.90 -15.36 -1.25
N PHE A 116 -13.93 -15.38 -2.09
CA PHE A 116 -15.29 -15.72 -1.68
C PHE A 116 -15.33 -17.10 -1.00
N SER A 117 -15.89 -17.15 0.21
CA SER A 117 -15.98 -18.34 1.07
C SER A 117 -14.64 -18.97 1.46
N LYS A 118 -13.55 -18.20 1.42
CA LYS A 118 -12.21 -18.64 1.83
C LYS A 118 -11.73 -17.89 3.08
N GLY A 119 -10.88 -18.56 3.86
CA GLY A 119 -10.22 -18.00 5.03
C GLY A 119 -9.05 -17.08 4.66
N LEU A 120 -8.36 -16.58 5.67
CA LEU A 120 -7.12 -15.83 5.54
C LEU A 120 -6.04 -16.55 6.33
N LYS A 121 -4.95 -16.94 5.67
CA LYS A 121 -3.78 -17.50 6.35
C LYS A 121 -2.51 -16.82 5.86
N TYR A 122 -1.99 -15.89 6.64
CA TYR A 122 -0.89 -15.02 6.25
C TYR A 122 0.16 -14.85 7.33
N LYS A 123 1.41 -14.73 6.88
CA LYS A 123 2.53 -14.30 7.71
C LYS A 123 3.07 -12.98 7.20
N ILE A 124 2.94 -11.92 7.99
CA ILE A 124 3.46 -10.59 7.70
C ILE A 124 4.70 -10.37 8.55
N GLN A 125 5.82 -10.09 7.89
CA GLN A 125 7.11 -9.81 8.52
C GLN A 125 7.62 -8.48 8.02
N VAL A 126 8.04 -7.64 8.97
CA VAL A 126 8.57 -6.31 8.71
C VAL A 126 9.99 -6.25 9.25
N PHE A 127 10.88 -5.76 8.40
CA PHE A 127 12.30 -5.69 8.67
C PHE A 127 12.78 -4.24 8.65
N ALA A 128 13.75 -3.92 9.50
CA ALA A 128 14.42 -2.63 9.54
C ALA A 128 15.94 -2.83 9.61
N PRO A 129 16.76 -1.87 9.15
CA PRO A 129 18.21 -1.99 9.21
C PRO A 129 18.69 -2.11 10.67
N LYS A 130 19.81 -2.81 10.90
CA LYS A 130 20.39 -2.98 12.25
C LYS A 130 20.69 -1.66 12.92
#